data_AF-A0A1F9QAG3-F1
#
_entry.id   AF-A0A1F9QAG3-F1
#
_cell.length_a   1.000
_cell.length_b   1.000
_cell.length_c   1.000
_cell.angle_alpha   90.00
_cell.angle_beta   90.00
_cell.angle_gamma   90.00
#
_symmetry.space_group_name_H-M   'P 1'
#
loop_
_entity.id
_entity.type
_entity.pdbx_description
1 polymer ?
#
loop_
_entity_poly.entity_id
_entity_poly.type
_entity_poly.pdbx_seq_one_letter_code
_entity_poly.pdbx_strand_id
1 'polypeptide(L)'
;MEDLQIEHAVSREALRLAFDQHKALAVGLKGVQQERSISDAFDQTSSGQSLINVMKLDYVIGSGGILAHSPRRTQSMMMMIDAYQPEGITRMAVDSIFMMPHLGVLAQISEKAALDVFYHDCLVRMGTCLAPKGLAKEGQVILDWEVTGSDGKKENGQLRFGDIVHVPFDAPKAKLVAKPAKGFDMGSGPGNRVEADIEGGVVGLVLDGRGRPFNLSKEPGKRRDNLNKWYKAMGMYPV
;
A
#
# COMPACT_ATOMS: atom_id res chain seq x y z
N MET A 1 11.70 -19.96 12.37
CA MET A 1 10.84 -19.54 11.24
C MET A 1 9.42 -19.33 11.71
N GLU A 2 8.88 -20.25 12.50
CA GLU A 2 7.55 -20.14 13.12
C GLU A 2 7.38 -18.86 13.96
N ASP A 3 8.31 -18.56 14.87
CA ASP A 3 8.27 -17.34 15.69
C ASP A 3 8.15 -16.06 14.84
N LEU A 4 8.96 -15.96 13.79
CA LEU A 4 8.92 -14.82 12.86
C LEU A 4 7.56 -14.71 12.14
N GLN A 5 6.96 -15.83 11.75
CA GLN A 5 5.63 -15.83 11.14
C GLN A 5 4.55 -15.38 12.13
N ILE A 6 4.66 -15.76 13.40
CA ILE A 6 3.78 -15.30 14.48
C ILE A 6 3.95 -13.79 14.68
N GLU A 7 5.18 -13.28 14.81
CA GLU A 7 5.44 -11.84 14.93
C GLU A 7 4.85 -11.06 13.76
N HIS A 8 5.03 -11.54 12.52
CA HIS A 8 4.45 -10.91 11.35
C HIS A 8 2.91 -10.97 11.33
N ALA A 9 2.30 -12.03 11.88
CA ALA A 9 0.85 -12.13 11.98
C ALA A 9 0.29 -11.12 13.00
N VAL A 10 0.94 -11.02 14.17
CA VAL A 10 0.59 -10.03 15.19
C VAL A 10 0.79 -8.60 14.67
N SER A 11 1.88 -8.34 13.96
CA SER A 11 2.15 -7.03 13.36
C SER A 11 1.06 -6.61 12.37
N ARG A 12 0.62 -7.50 11.48
CA ARG A 12 -0.49 -7.21 10.55
C ARG A 12 -1.76 -6.78 11.29
N GLU A 13 -2.13 -7.52 12.33
CA GLU A 13 -3.35 -7.22 13.08
C GLU A 13 -3.23 -5.91 13.87
N ALA A 14 -2.06 -5.66 14.49
CA ALA A 14 -1.78 -4.40 15.17
C ALA A 14 -1.87 -3.21 14.21
N LEU A 15 -1.27 -3.29 13.02
CA LEU A 15 -1.32 -2.26 12.00
C LEU A 15 -2.76 -2.03 11.48
N ARG A 16 -3.52 -3.12 11.27
CA ARG A 16 -4.93 -3.05 10.82
C ARG A 16 -5.80 -2.34 11.86
N LEU A 17 -5.70 -2.75 13.13
CA LEU A 17 -6.46 -2.15 14.23
C LEU A 17 -6.09 -0.67 14.41
N ALA A 18 -4.81 -0.34 14.36
CA ALA A 18 -4.33 1.04 14.44
C ALA A 18 -4.89 1.89 13.28
N PHE A 19 -4.91 1.37 12.06
CA PHE A 19 -5.47 2.08 10.91
C PHE A 19 -6.99 2.26 11.00
N ASP A 20 -7.71 1.24 11.46
CA ASP A 20 -9.16 1.33 11.69
C ASP A 20 -9.49 2.38 12.76
N GLN A 21 -8.74 2.41 13.86
CA GLN A 21 -8.85 3.44 14.88
C GLN A 21 -8.53 4.83 14.31
N HIS A 22 -7.47 4.96 13.51
CA HIS A 22 -7.09 6.22 12.91
C HIS A 22 -8.18 6.76 11.96
N LYS A 23 -8.77 5.90 11.11
CA LYS A 23 -9.92 6.26 10.27
C LYS A 23 -11.13 6.73 11.08
N ALA A 24 -11.37 6.13 12.25
CA ALA A 24 -12.46 6.50 13.15
C ALA A 24 -12.24 7.85 13.85
N LEU A 25 -10.99 8.24 14.08
CA LEU A 25 -10.61 9.53 14.68
C LEU A 25 -10.50 10.66 13.64
N ALA A 26 -9.97 10.34 12.46
CA ALA A 26 -9.80 11.28 11.36
C ALA A 26 -11.12 11.48 10.62
N VAL A 27 -12.12 12.07 11.27
CA VAL A 27 -13.45 12.34 10.72
C VAL A 27 -13.71 13.84 10.65
N GLY A 28 -14.62 14.25 9.76
CA GLY A 28 -15.12 15.63 9.76
C GLY A 28 -15.74 16.03 11.10
N LEU A 29 -15.66 17.33 11.44
CA LEU A 29 -16.19 17.87 12.69
C LEU A 29 -17.67 17.50 12.88
N LYS A 30 -17.98 16.81 13.98
CA LYS A 30 -19.36 16.50 14.38
C LYS A 30 -19.95 17.70 15.12
N GLY A 31 -21.07 18.23 14.65
CA GLY A 31 -21.88 19.23 15.39
C GLY A 31 -21.57 20.70 15.13
N VAL A 32 -20.66 21.04 14.21
CA VAL A 32 -20.50 22.43 13.75
C VAL A 32 -21.53 22.71 12.67
N GLN A 33 -22.34 23.76 12.81
CA GLN A 33 -23.19 24.27 11.73
C GLN A 33 -22.26 24.74 10.61
N GLN A 34 -22.07 23.90 9.59
CA GLN A 34 -21.50 24.36 8.32
C GLN A 34 -22.51 25.31 7.69
N GLU A 35 -22.09 26.53 7.33
CA GLU A 35 -22.87 27.40 6.46
C GLU A 35 -23.05 26.68 5.13
N ARG A 36 -24.25 26.16 4.90
CA ARG A 36 -24.56 25.37 3.70
C ARG A 36 -25.01 26.29 2.58
N SER A 37 -24.30 26.25 1.47
CA SER A 37 -24.79 26.77 0.20
C SER A 37 -25.77 25.78 -0.45
N ILE A 38 -26.60 26.24 -1.40
CA ILE A 38 -27.54 25.37 -2.13
C ILE A 38 -26.80 24.28 -2.92
N SER A 39 -25.53 24.51 -3.31
CA SER A 39 -24.69 23.49 -3.95
C SER A 39 -24.30 22.35 -2.99
N ASP A 40 -24.11 22.63 -1.69
CA ASP A 40 -23.72 21.62 -0.70
C ASP A 40 -24.87 20.64 -0.38
N ALA A 41 -26.11 20.97 -0.77
CA ALA A 41 -27.26 20.08 -0.62
C ALA A 41 -27.21 18.87 -1.57
N PHE A 42 -26.48 18.97 -2.69
CA PHE A 42 -26.32 17.88 -3.66
C PHE A 42 -25.15 16.94 -3.31
N ASP A 43 -24.17 17.40 -2.54
CA ASP A 43 -22.94 16.67 -2.23
C ASP A 43 -23.00 15.82 -0.95
N GLN A 44 -24.18 15.63 -0.34
CA GLN A 44 -24.46 14.85 0.90
C GLN A 44 -23.29 13.99 1.45
N THR A 45 -22.25 14.61 2.00
CA THR A 45 -21.25 13.91 2.80
C THR A 45 -21.73 13.90 4.24
N SER A 46 -22.23 12.75 4.68
CA SER A 46 -22.71 12.54 6.05
C SER A 46 -21.63 12.93 7.08
N SER A 47 -21.99 13.73 8.07
CA SER A 47 -21.11 14.06 9.19
C SER A 47 -20.56 12.79 9.85
N GLY A 48 -19.24 12.73 10.11
CA GLY A 48 -18.59 11.57 10.73
C GLY A 48 -18.00 10.53 9.75
N GLN A 49 -18.01 10.79 8.44
CA GLN A 49 -17.17 10.02 7.51
C GLN A 49 -15.68 10.31 7.73
N SER A 50 -14.85 9.30 7.51
CA SER A 50 -13.40 9.45 7.58
C SER A 50 -12.90 10.37 6.47
N LEU A 51 -11.99 11.27 6.80
CA LEU A 51 -11.25 12.11 5.85
C LEU A 51 -10.24 11.30 5.03
N ILE A 52 -9.98 10.05 5.43
CA ILE A 52 -9.03 9.15 4.77
C ILE A 52 -9.72 8.49 3.59
N ASN A 53 -9.28 8.86 2.39
CA ASN A 53 -9.65 8.18 1.16
C ASN A 53 -8.50 7.27 0.71
N VAL A 54 -8.68 5.96 0.84
CA VAL A 54 -7.64 4.96 0.54
C VAL A 54 -7.21 5.00 -0.92
N MET A 55 -8.13 5.28 -1.86
CA MET A 55 -7.81 5.44 -3.28
C MET A 55 -6.93 6.67 -3.58
N LYS A 56 -6.92 7.66 -2.68
CA LYS A 56 -6.10 8.86 -2.79
C LYS A 56 -4.86 8.83 -1.88
N LEU A 57 -4.58 7.71 -1.20
CA LEU A 57 -3.38 7.56 -0.38
C LEU A 57 -2.15 7.41 -1.28
N ASP A 58 -1.42 8.50 -1.41
CA ASP A 58 -0.26 8.60 -2.30
C ASP A 58 0.98 7.86 -1.76
N TYR A 59 1.16 7.86 -0.44
CA TYR A 59 2.32 7.29 0.24
C TYR A 59 1.94 6.68 1.58
N VAL A 60 2.50 5.50 1.87
CA VAL A 60 2.47 4.85 3.19
C VAL A 60 3.90 4.67 3.67
N ILE A 61 4.21 5.19 4.86
CA ILE A 61 5.52 5.02 5.50
C ILE A 61 5.32 4.20 6.78
N GLY A 62 5.87 3.00 6.80
CA GLY A 62 5.81 2.11 7.96
C GLY A 62 6.94 2.40 8.94
N SER A 63 6.64 2.51 10.23
CA SER A 63 7.65 2.62 11.29
C SER A 63 7.35 1.63 12.42
N GLY A 64 8.38 1.22 13.15
CA GLY A 64 8.30 0.25 14.23
C GLY A 64 9.27 -0.93 14.07
N GLY A 65 9.67 -1.52 15.19
CA GLY A 65 10.75 -2.53 15.24
C GLY A 65 10.56 -3.70 14.29
N ILE A 66 9.35 -4.26 14.18
CA ILE A 66 9.08 -5.40 13.28
C ILE A 66 9.26 -4.99 11.80
N LEU A 67 8.76 -3.82 11.40
CA LEU A 67 8.89 -3.33 10.01
C LEU A 67 10.34 -2.96 9.68
N ALA A 68 11.06 -2.38 10.63
CA ALA A 68 12.46 -1.97 10.53
C ALA A 68 13.42 -3.18 10.43
N HIS A 69 13.18 -4.21 11.25
CA HIS A 69 14.09 -5.36 11.43
C HIS A 69 13.65 -6.66 10.75
N SER A 70 12.53 -6.64 10.01
CA SER A 70 12.15 -7.79 9.16
C SER A 70 13.31 -8.19 8.24
N PRO A 71 13.74 -9.47 8.23
CA PRO A 71 14.90 -9.93 7.46
C PRO A 71 14.86 -9.63 5.96
N ARG A 72 13.67 -9.56 5.37
CA ARG A 72 13.45 -9.20 3.96
C ARG A 72 12.47 -8.04 3.87
N ARG A 73 12.78 -7.04 3.05
CA ARG A 73 11.89 -5.88 2.86
C ARG A 73 10.54 -6.24 2.22
N THR A 74 10.49 -7.34 1.46
CA THR A 74 9.22 -7.91 0.98
C THR A 74 8.29 -8.31 2.11
N GLN A 75 8.81 -8.73 3.27
CA GLN A 75 8.00 -9.05 4.44
C GLN A 75 7.37 -7.79 5.03
N SER A 76 8.16 -6.72 5.23
CA SER A 76 7.67 -5.42 5.69
C SER A 76 6.58 -4.86 4.78
N MET A 77 6.84 -4.85 3.47
CA MET A 77 5.88 -4.36 2.47
C MET A 77 4.59 -5.19 2.47
N MET A 78 4.70 -6.52 2.49
CA MET A 78 3.54 -7.40 2.52
C MET A 78 2.68 -7.21 3.78
N MET A 79 3.30 -7.05 4.96
CA MET A 79 2.55 -6.79 6.19
C MET A 79 1.73 -5.51 6.10
N MET A 80 2.28 -4.44 5.52
CA MET A 80 1.56 -3.19 5.33
C MET A 80 0.48 -3.28 4.25
N ILE A 81 0.72 -4.00 3.14
CA ILE A 81 -0.31 -4.23 2.12
C ILE A 81 -1.49 -5.00 2.73
N ASP A 82 -1.22 -6.04 3.52
CA ASP A 82 -2.24 -6.83 4.21
C ASP A 82 -3.04 -6.01 5.23
N ALA A 83 -2.36 -5.16 6.00
CA ALA A 83 -2.98 -4.38 7.06
C ALA A 83 -3.79 -3.19 6.52
N TYR A 84 -3.22 -2.43 5.59
CA TYR A 84 -3.81 -1.17 5.12
C TYR A 84 -4.69 -1.32 3.89
N GLN A 85 -4.58 -2.46 3.18
CA GLN A 85 -5.30 -2.76 1.94
C GLN A 85 -5.33 -1.56 0.97
N PRO A 86 -4.17 -1.08 0.47
CA PRO A 86 -4.12 0.06 -0.45
C PRO A 86 -5.04 -0.11 -1.66
N GLU A 87 -5.58 0.98 -2.20
CA GLU A 87 -6.43 1.01 -3.39
C GLU A 87 -5.76 1.91 -4.44
N GLY A 88 -5.77 1.47 -5.70
CA GLY A 88 -5.13 2.22 -6.79
C GLY A 88 -3.61 2.13 -6.74
N ILE A 89 -2.96 3.27 -6.59
CA ILE A 89 -1.50 3.42 -6.68
C ILE A 89 -1.00 4.03 -5.37
N THR A 90 -0.18 3.30 -4.63
CA THR A 90 0.35 3.77 -3.35
C THR A 90 1.83 3.47 -3.23
N ARG A 91 2.64 4.51 -3.03
CA ARG A 91 4.08 4.35 -2.76
C ARG A 91 4.30 3.89 -1.34
N MET A 92 5.34 3.11 -1.12
CA MET A 92 5.61 2.51 0.18
C MET A 92 7.08 2.69 0.58
N ALA A 93 7.29 3.09 1.83
CA ALA A 93 8.61 3.16 2.46
C ALA A 93 8.56 2.66 3.90
N VAL A 94 9.73 2.45 4.49
CA VAL A 94 9.87 2.17 5.92
C VAL A 94 10.90 3.09 6.56
N ASP A 95 10.68 3.38 7.84
CA ASP A 95 11.69 3.87 8.78
C ASP A 95 12.58 2.70 9.21
N SER A 96 13.78 2.59 8.62
CA SER A 96 14.66 1.43 8.79
C SER A 96 15.37 1.36 10.13
N ILE A 97 15.49 2.48 10.85
CA ILE A 97 16.21 2.54 12.13
C ILE A 97 15.32 2.99 13.29
N PHE A 98 14.01 3.14 13.05
CA PHE A 98 13.00 3.53 14.04
C PHE A 98 13.31 4.89 14.70
N MET A 99 13.82 5.84 13.91
CA MET A 99 14.21 7.16 14.41
C MET A 99 13.32 8.31 13.96
N MET A 100 12.37 8.11 13.04
CA MET A 100 11.55 9.23 12.55
C MET A 100 10.90 10.08 13.65
N PRO A 101 10.33 9.51 14.74
CA PRO A 101 9.79 10.31 15.84
C PRO A 101 10.82 11.19 16.55
N HIS A 102 12.09 10.75 16.63
CA HIS A 102 13.17 11.47 17.29
C HIS A 102 13.73 12.62 16.44
N LEU A 103 13.59 12.53 15.11
CA LEU A 103 14.08 13.57 14.20
C LEU A 103 13.38 14.91 14.38
N GLY A 104 12.13 14.92 14.86
CA GLY A 104 11.41 16.16 15.19
C GLY A 104 12.11 16.97 16.29
N VAL A 105 12.70 16.29 17.28
CA VAL A 105 13.49 16.95 18.35
C VAL A 105 14.83 17.42 17.79
N LEU A 106 15.51 16.59 17.00
CA LEU A 106 16.79 16.95 16.38
C LEU A 106 16.64 18.17 15.45
N ALA A 107 15.53 18.29 14.73
CA ALA A 107 15.27 19.41 13.81
C ALA A 107 15.23 20.77 14.52
N GLN A 108 14.88 20.81 15.82
CA GLN A 108 14.92 22.05 16.61
C GLN A 108 16.35 22.53 16.89
N ILE A 109 17.33 21.63 16.84
CA ILE A 109 18.76 21.92 17.06
C ILE A 109 19.46 22.14 15.72
N SER A 110 19.23 21.23 14.76
CA SER A 110 19.80 21.29 13.42
C SER A 110 18.88 20.59 12.42
N GLU A 111 18.13 21.41 11.68
CA GLU A 111 17.26 20.95 10.59
C GLU A 111 18.05 20.16 9.54
N LYS A 112 19.24 20.66 9.16
CA LYS A 112 20.11 19.97 8.21
C LYS A 112 20.48 18.56 8.67
N ALA A 113 20.92 18.41 9.92
CA ALA A 113 21.28 17.09 10.44
C ALA A 113 20.08 16.14 10.50
N ALA A 114 18.91 16.65 10.88
CA ALA A 114 17.68 15.87 10.88
C ALA A 114 17.29 15.39 9.48
N LEU A 115 17.41 16.24 8.47
CA LEU A 115 17.14 15.89 7.06
C LEU A 115 18.16 14.90 6.49
N ASP A 116 19.45 15.10 6.79
CA ASP A 116 20.51 14.18 6.35
C ASP A 116 20.22 12.77 6.89
N VAL A 117 19.96 12.63 8.19
CA VAL A 117 19.60 11.35 8.81
C VAL A 117 18.27 10.79 8.24
N PHE A 118 17.28 11.65 8.02
CA PHE A 118 16.00 11.23 7.44
C PHE A 118 16.17 10.56 6.08
N TYR A 119 16.88 11.21 5.15
CA TYR A 119 17.00 10.75 3.78
C TYR A 119 18.03 9.64 3.59
N HIS A 120 19.09 9.62 4.39
CA HIS A 120 20.19 8.68 4.21
C HIS A 120 20.08 7.43 5.11
N ASP A 121 19.50 7.56 6.32
CA ASP A 121 19.51 6.48 7.31
C ASP A 121 18.10 5.95 7.65
N CYS A 122 17.08 6.82 7.66
CA CYS A 122 15.72 6.43 8.04
C CYS A 122 14.88 5.94 6.86
N LEU A 123 14.77 6.72 5.78
CA LEU A 123 13.76 6.50 4.75
C LEU A 123 14.24 5.48 3.70
N VAL A 124 13.86 4.22 3.86
CA VAL A 124 14.06 3.19 2.84
C VAL A 124 12.81 3.09 1.96
N ARG A 125 12.94 3.53 0.70
CA ARG A 125 11.92 3.37 -0.33
C ARG A 125 11.81 1.92 -0.76
N MET A 126 10.66 1.30 -0.53
CA MET A 126 10.43 -0.09 -0.94
C MET A 126 9.94 -0.17 -2.38
N GLY A 127 9.13 0.79 -2.82
CA GLY A 127 8.60 0.88 -4.17
C GLY A 127 7.10 1.17 -4.16
N THR A 128 6.33 0.56 -5.07
CA THR A 128 4.92 0.94 -5.29
C THR A 128 3.99 -0.27 -5.26
N CYS A 129 2.88 -0.16 -4.53
CA CYS A 129 1.77 -1.10 -4.54
C CYS A 129 0.72 -0.66 -5.57
N LEU A 130 0.31 -1.57 -6.47
CA LEU A 130 -0.72 -1.36 -7.47
C LEU A 130 -1.89 -2.31 -7.18
N ALA A 131 -3.02 -1.78 -6.73
CA ALA A 131 -4.14 -2.56 -6.19
C ALA A 131 -5.48 -2.12 -6.79
N PRO A 132 -5.91 -2.71 -7.92
CA PRO A 132 -7.19 -2.39 -8.54
C PRO A 132 -8.37 -2.65 -7.59
N LYS A 133 -9.23 -1.64 -7.42
CA LYS A 133 -10.43 -1.76 -6.59
C LYS A 133 -11.57 -2.39 -7.36
N GLY A 134 -11.96 -3.60 -6.99
CA GLY A 134 -13.06 -4.33 -7.61
C GLY A 134 -13.08 -5.79 -7.19
N LEU A 135 -14.05 -6.53 -7.72
CA LEU A 135 -14.24 -7.97 -7.49
C LEU A 135 -14.42 -8.69 -8.83
N ALA A 136 -13.89 -9.91 -8.90
CA ALA A 136 -14.00 -10.79 -10.05
C ALA A 136 -13.99 -12.27 -9.64
N LYS A 137 -14.11 -13.17 -10.61
CA LYS A 137 -13.84 -14.60 -10.38
C LYS A 137 -12.33 -14.81 -10.37
N GLU A 138 -11.88 -15.74 -9.54
CA GLU A 138 -10.47 -16.15 -9.45
C GLU A 138 -9.87 -16.41 -10.84
N GLY A 139 -8.67 -15.91 -11.09
CA GLY A 139 -7.92 -16.12 -12.33
C GLY A 139 -8.31 -15.21 -13.51
N GLN A 140 -9.41 -14.44 -13.41
CA GLN A 140 -9.76 -13.44 -14.43
C GLN A 140 -8.69 -12.35 -14.51
N VAL A 141 -8.34 -11.88 -15.71
CA VAL A 141 -7.44 -10.73 -15.88
C VAL A 141 -8.18 -9.47 -15.46
N ILE A 142 -7.55 -8.66 -14.60
CA ILE A 142 -8.16 -7.46 -14.00
C ILE A 142 -7.39 -6.18 -14.27
N LEU A 143 -6.13 -6.28 -14.72
CA LEU A 143 -5.29 -5.13 -15.03
C LEU A 143 -4.21 -5.54 -16.03
N ASP A 144 -4.12 -4.81 -17.14
CA ASP A 144 -2.91 -4.75 -17.96
C ASP A 144 -2.06 -3.56 -17.50
N TRP A 145 -0.75 -3.73 -17.42
CA TRP A 145 0.15 -2.68 -16.94
C TRP A 145 1.47 -2.65 -17.72
N GLU A 146 2.04 -1.46 -17.83
CA GLU A 146 3.36 -1.20 -18.37
C GLU A 146 4.05 -0.13 -17.52
N VAL A 147 5.33 -0.32 -17.23
CA VAL A 147 6.16 0.64 -16.51
C VAL A 147 7.43 0.91 -17.30
N THR A 148 7.79 2.18 -17.40
CA THR A 148 9.07 2.64 -17.97
C THR A 148 9.83 3.45 -16.93
N GLY A 149 11.00 2.96 -16.52
CA GLY A 149 11.90 3.62 -15.58
C GLY A 149 12.68 4.78 -16.20
N SER A 150 13.16 5.70 -15.37
CA SER A 150 14.04 6.80 -15.80
C SER A 150 15.40 6.31 -16.31
N ASP A 151 15.77 5.08 -15.99
CA ASP A 151 16.92 4.34 -16.52
C ASP A 151 16.65 3.69 -17.89
N GLY A 152 15.43 3.79 -18.41
CA GLY A 152 14.98 3.17 -19.66
C GLY A 152 14.52 1.71 -19.50
N LYS A 153 14.60 1.11 -18.31
CA LYS A 153 14.11 -0.25 -18.06
C LYS A 153 12.59 -0.29 -18.23
N LYS A 154 12.10 -1.31 -18.94
CA LYS A 154 10.67 -1.52 -19.18
C LYS A 154 10.21 -2.86 -18.64
N GLU A 155 9.09 -2.83 -17.93
CA GLU A 155 8.41 -4.01 -17.42
C GLU A 155 6.93 -3.92 -17.80
N ASN A 156 6.29 -5.03 -18.11
CA ASN A 156 4.87 -5.06 -18.42
C ASN A 156 4.28 -6.43 -18.10
N GLY A 157 2.95 -6.49 -18.03
CA GLY A 157 2.26 -7.77 -17.86
C GLY A 157 0.79 -7.61 -17.55
N GLN A 158 0.23 -8.70 -17.03
CA GLN A 158 -1.16 -8.79 -16.60
C GLN A 158 -1.23 -9.19 -15.13
N LEU A 159 -2.20 -8.63 -14.43
CA LEU A 159 -2.59 -9.07 -13.09
C LEU A 159 -3.91 -9.82 -13.17
N ARG A 160 -3.98 -10.97 -12.48
CA ARG A 160 -5.21 -11.75 -12.36
C ARG A 160 -5.80 -11.64 -10.97
N PHE A 161 -7.12 -11.76 -10.90
CA PHE A 161 -7.85 -11.73 -9.64
C PHE A 161 -7.43 -12.91 -8.75
N GLY A 162 -7.07 -12.60 -7.50
CA GLY A 162 -6.56 -13.55 -6.51
C GLY A 162 -5.05 -13.76 -6.51
N ASP A 163 -4.32 -13.14 -7.45
CA ASP A 163 -2.86 -13.20 -7.52
C ASP A 163 -2.18 -12.01 -6.84
N ILE A 164 -0.93 -12.21 -6.44
CA ILE A 164 0.03 -11.13 -6.23
C ILE A 164 1.16 -11.33 -7.24
N VAL A 165 1.56 -10.24 -7.91
CA VAL A 165 2.72 -10.23 -8.79
C VAL A 165 3.78 -9.31 -8.19
N HIS A 166 4.96 -9.84 -7.94
CA HIS A 166 6.13 -9.08 -7.47
C HIS A 166 7.10 -8.88 -8.65
N VAL A 167 7.47 -7.62 -8.90
CA VAL A 167 8.38 -7.25 -9.97
C VAL A 167 9.55 -6.45 -9.37
N PRO A 168 10.75 -7.04 -9.26
CA PRO A 168 11.95 -6.31 -8.85
C PRO A 168 12.24 -5.14 -9.80
N PHE A 169 12.18 -3.92 -9.26
CA PHE A 169 12.25 -2.70 -10.03
C PHE A 169 12.78 -1.56 -9.15
N ASP A 170 14.00 -1.10 -9.40
CA ASP A 170 14.76 -0.20 -8.54
C ASP A 170 14.92 1.22 -9.10
N ALA A 171 14.39 1.49 -10.30
CA ALA A 171 14.41 2.83 -10.86
C ALA A 171 13.69 3.84 -9.93
N PRO A 172 14.36 4.92 -9.50
CA PRO A 172 13.82 5.84 -8.48
C PRO A 172 12.64 6.67 -9.00
N LYS A 173 12.46 6.75 -10.33
CA LYS A 173 11.33 7.38 -10.99
C LYS A 173 10.90 6.51 -12.16
N ALA A 174 9.61 6.34 -12.36
CA ALA A 174 9.06 5.63 -13.50
C ALA A 174 7.67 6.12 -13.87
N LYS A 175 7.29 5.90 -15.13
CA LYS A 175 5.94 6.15 -15.65
C LYS A 175 5.18 4.83 -15.73
N LEU A 176 4.03 4.77 -15.08
CA LEU A 176 3.07 3.67 -15.15
C LEU A 176 1.99 4.00 -16.19
N VAL A 177 1.62 3.00 -16.97
CA VAL A 177 0.36 2.94 -17.71
C VAL A 177 -0.43 1.73 -17.21
N ALA A 178 -1.59 1.97 -16.62
CA ALA A 178 -2.48 0.95 -16.07
C ALA A 178 -3.82 0.95 -16.81
N LYS A 179 -4.27 -0.21 -17.26
CA LYS A 179 -5.56 -0.42 -17.95
C LYS A 179 -6.39 -1.44 -17.16
N PRO A 180 -7.17 -1.00 -16.17
CA PRO A 180 -8.00 -1.90 -15.38
C PRO A 180 -9.14 -2.47 -16.23
N ALA A 181 -9.55 -3.70 -15.93
CA ALA A 181 -10.73 -4.31 -16.54
C ALA A 181 -12.02 -3.58 -16.11
N LYS A 182 -13.12 -3.82 -16.83
CA LYS A 182 -14.43 -3.29 -16.46
C LYS A 182 -14.79 -3.68 -15.02
N GLY A 183 -15.16 -2.69 -14.21
CA GLY A 183 -15.51 -2.88 -12.80
C GLY A 183 -14.32 -2.79 -11.83
N PHE A 184 -13.11 -2.53 -12.33
CA PHE A 184 -11.93 -2.24 -11.50
C PHE A 184 -11.52 -0.79 -11.63
N ASP A 185 -11.24 -0.14 -10.50
CA ASP A 185 -10.80 1.26 -10.45
C ASP A 185 -9.35 1.36 -9.94
N MET A 186 -8.58 2.24 -10.56
CA MET A 186 -7.19 2.59 -10.20
C MET A 186 -7.04 4.07 -9.81
N GLY A 187 -8.15 4.77 -9.59
CA GLY A 187 -8.20 6.17 -9.14
C GLY A 187 -8.78 7.16 -10.16
N SER A 188 -9.10 6.71 -11.38
CA SER A 188 -9.73 7.53 -12.44
C SER A 188 -11.11 7.03 -12.84
N GLY A 189 -11.72 6.15 -12.04
CA GLY A 189 -13.01 5.53 -12.29
C GLY A 189 -12.90 4.13 -12.90
N PRO A 190 -13.94 3.29 -12.77
CA PRO A 190 -13.88 1.89 -13.18
C PRO A 190 -13.60 1.69 -14.67
N GLY A 191 -12.59 0.87 -15.00
CA GLY A 191 -12.20 0.55 -16.37
C GLY A 191 -11.42 1.64 -17.11
N ASN A 192 -11.21 2.80 -16.48
CA ASN A 192 -10.50 3.91 -17.11
C ASN A 192 -8.99 3.71 -17.03
N ARG A 193 -8.30 3.97 -18.15
CA ARG A 193 -6.85 3.98 -18.22
C ARG A 193 -6.27 5.05 -17.30
N VAL A 194 -5.24 4.70 -16.55
CA VAL A 194 -4.50 5.59 -15.65
C VAL A 194 -3.05 5.70 -16.13
N GLU A 195 -2.53 6.92 -16.14
CA GLU A 195 -1.10 7.18 -16.21
C GLU A 195 -0.65 7.83 -14.91
N ALA A 196 0.48 7.41 -14.36
CA ALA A 196 0.99 7.93 -13.09
C ALA A 196 2.51 7.89 -13.01
N ASP A 197 3.07 8.80 -12.24
CA ASP A 197 4.46 8.70 -11.77
C ASP A 197 4.52 7.74 -10.58
N ILE A 198 5.40 6.75 -10.65
CA ILE A 198 5.63 5.78 -9.58
C ILE A 198 7.12 5.70 -9.24
N GLU A 199 7.42 5.04 -8.13
CA GLU A 199 8.80 4.82 -7.67
C GLU A 199 9.05 3.31 -7.58
N GLY A 200 10.21 2.88 -8.08
CA GLY A 200 10.82 1.61 -7.68
C GLY A 200 11.43 1.70 -6.29
N GLY A 201 12.12 0.66 -5.87
CA GLY A 201 12.82 0.64 -4.60
C GLY A 201 13.38 -0.73 -4.27
N VAL A 202 13.77 -0.92 -3.00
CA VAL A 202 14.43 -2.16 -2.56
C VAL A 202 13.56 -3.42 -2.72
N VAL A 203 12.23 -3.25 -2.85
CA VAL A 203 11.29 -4.33 -3.20
C VAL A 203 10.88 -4.24 -4.67
N GLY A 204 10.57 -3.04 -5.14
CA GLY A 204 10.06 -2.78 -6.48
C GLY A 204 8.55 -2.66 -6.54
N LEU A 205 7.92 -3.27 -7.53
CA LEU A 205 6.48 -3.18 -7.73
C LEU A 205 5.77 -4.41 -7.16
N VAL A 206 4.67 -4.16 -6.46
CA VAL A 206 3.78 -5.23 -5.97
C VAL A 206 2.39 -4.97 -6.50
N LEU A 207 1.92 -5.85 -7.37
CA LEU A 207 0.57 -5.80 -7.90
C LEU A 207 -0.32 -6.72 -7.08
N ASP A 208 -1.31 -6.16 -6.40
CA ASP A 208 -2.22 -6.88 -5.51
C ASP A 208 -3.59 -7.07 -6.18
N GLY A 209 -3.81 -8.26 -6.72
CA GLY A 209 -5.05 -8.64 -7.41
C GLY A 209 -6.08 -9.31 -6.51
N ARG A 210 -5.88 -9.34 -5.18
CA ARG A 210 -6.74 -10.09 -4.25
C ARG A 210 -8.11 -9.44 -3.99
N GLY A 211 -8.37 -8.31 -4.64
CA GLY A 211 -9.63 -7.58 -4.58
C GLY A 211 -9.68 -6.56 -3.45
N ARG A 212 -10.58 -5.59 -3.63
CA ARG A 212 -10.96 -4.58 -2.64
C ARG A 212 -12.49 -4.43 -2.67
N PRO A 213 -13.21 -4.80 -1.60
CA PRO A 213 -12.68 -5.29 -0.31
C PRO A 213 -12.00 -6.66 -0.43
N PHE A 214 -10.93 -6.86 0.34
CA PHE A 214 -10.24 -8.15 0.43
C PHE A 214 -11.10 -9.17 1.17
N ASN A 215 -11.18 -10.39 0.65
CA ASN A 215 -11.92 -11.48 1.28
C ASN A 215 -11.06 -12.75 1.38
N LEU A 216 -10.61 -13.07 2.58
CA LEU A 216 -9.85 -14.29 2.84
C LEU A 216 -10.79 -15.49 3.01
N SER A 217 -10.45 -16.63 2.39
CA SER A 217 -11.27 -17.85 2.48
C SER A 217 -11.55 -18.25 3.94
N LYS A 218 -12.81 -18.58 4.24
CA LYS A 218 -13.21 -19.15 5.54
C LYS A 218 -12.83 -20.64 5.67
N GLU A 219 -12.66 -21.31 4.54
CA GLU A 219 -12.27 -22.72 4.48
C GLU A 219 -10.75 -22.85 4.75
N PRO A 220 -10.33 -23.63 5.78
CA PRO A 220 -8.94 -23.66 6.23
C PRO A 220 -7.93 -24.12 5.16
N GLY A 221 -8.27 -25.11 4.34
CA GLY A 221 -7.39 -25.63 3.28
C GLY A 221 -7.11 -24.56 2.25
N LYS A 222 -8.17 -24.08 1.59
CA LYS A 222 -8.08 -22.98 0.61
C LYS A 222 -7.43 -21.71 1.16
N ARG A 223 -7.64 -21.39 2.45
CA ARG A 223 -6.96 -20.26 3.10
C ARG A 223 -5.44 -20.45 3.12
N ARG A 224 -4.96 -21.62 3.56
CA ARG A 224 -3.53 -21.93 3.63
C ARG A 224 -2.89 -21.90 2.25
N ASP A 225 -3.58 -22.46 1.25
CA ASP A 225 -3.11 -22.47 -0.14
C ASP A 225 -2.94 -21.04 -0.68
N ASN A 226 -3.95 -20.19 -0.46
CA ASN A 226 -3.88 -18.78 -0.85
C ASN A 226 -2.72 -18.03 -0.17
N LEU A 227 -2.55 -18.22 1.14
CA LEU A 227 -1.47 -17.58 1.89
C LEU A 227 -0.09 -18.03 1.38
N ASN A 228 0.10 -19.33 1.19
CA ASN A 228 1.36 -19.89 0.68
C ASN A 228 1.66 -19.41 -0.74
N LYS A 229 0.63 -19.33 -1.60
CA LYS A 229 0.74 -18.76 -2.96
C LYS A 229 1.28 -17.33 -2.91
N TRP A 230 0.73 -16.47 -2.05
CA TRP A 230 1.15 -15.08 -1.94
C TRP A 230 2.52 -14.92 -1.27
N TYR A 231 2.83 -15.72 -0.25
CA TYR A 231 4.15 -15.71 0.40
C TYR A 231 5.24 -16.14 -0.56
N LYS A 232 4.97 -17.13 -1.42
CA LYS A 232 5.88 -17.56 -2.46
C LYS A 232 6.07 -16.47 -3.52
N ALA A 233 4.99 -15.83 -3.97
CA ALA A 233 5.06 -14.73 -4.94
C ALA A 233 5.93 -13.56 -4.45
N MET A 234 5.88 -13.25 -3.16
CA MET A 234 6.66 -12.20 -2.51
C MET A 234 8.03 -12.66 -1.99
N GLY A 235 8.37 -13.95 -2.12
CA GLY A 235 9.59 -14.53 -1.55
C GLY A 235 9.74 -14.26 -0.04
N MET A 236 8.65 -14.32 0.73
CA MET A 236 8.65 -13.90 2.13
C MET A 236 9.47 -14.82 3.04
N TYR A 237 9.35 -16.13 2.86
CA TYR A 237 10.00 -17.13 3.71
C TYR A 237 10.80 -18.11 2.85
N PRO A 238 11.88 -18.70 3.38
CA PRO A 238 12.53 -19.84 2.73
C PRO A 238 11.51 -20.97 2.50
N VAL A 239 11.61 -21.63 1.34
CA VAL A 239 10.82 -22.82 0.99
C VAL A 239 11.46 -24.05 1.60
#